data_AF-A0EL57-F1
#
_entry.id   AF-A0EL57-F1
#
_cell.length_a   1.000
_cell.length_b   1.000
_cell.length_c   1.000
_cell.angle_alpha   90.00
_cell.angle_beta   90.00
_cell.angle_gamma   90.00
#
_symmetry.space_group_name_H-M   'P 1'
#
loop_
_entity.id
_entity.type
_entity.pdbx_description
1 polymer ?
#
loop_
_entity_poly.entity_id
_entity_poly.type
_entity_poly.pdbx_seq_one_letter_code
_entity_poly.pdbx_strand_id
1 'polypeptide(L)'
;GHMSKAEQPSIKQYESPKSVASGERREERVKMSKIRQVIAARLKASQNTAAILTTFNEIDMKNVMDLRAKYKETFEKKYGIKLGFMSFFIKAAVQALKEIREINAEISGDEIIYKNYYDIGVAVGTDKGLVVPVIRDADQMSFAKIELTLVALGKKAREGKLQVSEMEGATFTISNGGVY
;
A
#
# COMPACT_ATOMS: atom_id res chain seq x y z
N GLY A 1 34.77 40.64 5.33
CA GLY A 1 34.02 39.58 4.64
C GLY A 1 33.20 38.82 5.66
N HIS A 2 31.88 38.98 5.62
CA HIS A 2 30.95 38.22 6.46
C HIS A 2 30.79 36.81 5.87
N MET A 3 31.07 35.78 6.67
CA MET A 3 30.75 34.40 6.33
C MET A 3 29.28 34.13 6.67
N SER A 4 28.49 33.83 5.65
CA SER A 4 27.09 33.42 5.74
C SER A 4 26.98 32.06 6.42
N LYS A 5 26.20 31.98 7.52
CA LYS A 5 25.79 30.72 8.14
C LYS A 5 24.65 30.11 7.32
N ALA A 6 24.85 28.88 6.86
CA ALA A 6 23.81 28.08 6.22
C ALA A 6 22.67 27.78 7.22
N GLU A 7 21.44 28.10 6.81
CA GLU A 7 20.22 27.90 7.57
C GLU A 7 19.74 26.45 7.40
N GLN A 8 19.63 25.71 8.51
CA GLN A 8 19.09 24.35 8.51
C GLN A 8 17.56 24.39 8.42
N PRO A 9 16.91 23.55 7.58
CA PRO A 9 15.46 23.52 7.50
C PRO A 9 14.85 22.99 8.81
N SER A 10 13.92 23.76 9.37
CA SER A 10 13.26 23.43 10.64
C SER A 10 12.33 22.23 10.47
N ILE A 11 12.56 21.21 11.30
CA ILE A 11 11.65 20.07 11.45
C ILE A 11 10.43 20.60 12.20
N LYS A 12 9.27 20.67 11.54
CA LYS A 12 8.01 20.95 12.21
C LYS A 12 7.68 19.78 13.14
N GLN A 13 7.95 20.00 14.42
CA GLN A 13 7.59 19.13 15.53
C GLN A 13 6.06 18.94 15.53
N TYR A 14 5.59 17.70 15.42
CA TYR A 14 4.19 17.39 15.67
C TYR A 14 3.90 17.69 17.14
N GLU A 15 3.17 18.77 17.43
CA GLU A 15 2.73 19.08 18.78
C GLU A 15 1.81 17.95 19.27
N SER A 16 2.31 17.21 20.26
CA SER A 16 1.53 16.21 20.98
C SER A 16 0.49 16.92 21.88
N PRO A 17 -0.74 16.37 22.03
CA PRO A 17 -1.74 16.99 22.89
C PRO A 17 -1.23 17.10 24.33
N LYS A 18 -1.39 18.28 24.95
CA LYS A 18 -0.93 18.57 26.32
C LYS A 18 -1.50 17.54 27.31
N SER A 19 -0.60 16.88 28.04
CA SER A 19 -0.89 15.89 29.08
C SER A 19 -1.62 16.51 30.27
N VAL A 20 -2.72 15.91 30.72
CA VAL A 20 -3.31 16.18 32.04
C VAL A 20 -2.69 15.18 33.02
N ALA A 21 -1.74 15.64 33.85
CA ALA A 21 -1.11 14.80 34.86
C ALA A 21 -2.09 14.62 36.04
N SER A 22 -2.58 13.40 36.24
CA SER A 22 -3.35 13.02 37.43
C SER A 22 -2.61 11.92 38.20
N GLY A 23 -2.11 12.26 39.40
CA GLY A 23 -1.87 11.39 40.56
C GLY A 23 -1.22 10.01 40.39
N GLU A 24 -0.01 9.86 40.97
CA GLU A 24 0.67 8.63 41.43
C GLU A 24 0.90 7.44 40.48
N ARG A 25 0.33 7.43 39.28
CA ARG A 25 0.80 6.57 38.17
C ARG A 25 1.27 7.45 37.03
N ARG A 26 2.43 7.13 36.47
CA ARG A 26 3.02 7.81 35.29
C ARG A 26 2.21 7.48 34.02
N GLU A 27 0.91 7.72 34.05
CA GLU A 27 -0.01 7.48 32.95
C GLU A 27 -0.25 8.78 32.18
N GLU A 28 0.04 8.76 30.88
CA GLU A 28 -0.33 9.83 29.95
C GLU A 28 -1.57 9.40 29.16
N ARG A 29 -2.61 10.25 29.17
CA ARG A 29 -3.86 10.00 28.44
C ARG A 29 -3.98 10.93 27.25
N VAL A 30 -3.85 10.37 26.05
CA VAL A 30 -3.98 11.11 24.79
C VAL A 30 -5.25 10.66 24.06
N LYS A 31 -6.11 11.62 23.69
CA LYS A 31 -7.33 11.33 22.92
C LYS A 31 -6.97 10.87 21.51
N MET A 32 -7.51 9.73 21.07
CA MET A 32 -7.31 9.26 19.69
C MET A 32 -7.99 10.21 18.68
N SER A 33 -7.32 10.45 17.56
CA SER A 33 -7.94 11.13 16.41
C SER A 33 -9.08 10.27 15.82
N LYS A 34 -10.04 10.90 15.15
CA LYS A 34 -11.17 10.18 14.51
C LYS A 34 -10.70 9.10 13.53
N ILE A 35 -9.68 9.39 12.72
CA ILE A 35 -9.10 8.44 11.76
C ILE A 35 -8.55 7.22 12.51
N ARG A 36 -7.81 7.43 13.60
CA ARG A 36 -7.23 6.34 14.40
C ARG A 36 -8.29 5.46 15.05
N GLN A 37 -9.39 6.06 15.52
CA GLN A 37 -10.54 5.32 16.06
C GLN A 37 -11.20 4.44 14.98
N VAL A 38 -11.43 4.98 13.77
CA VAL A 38 -12.01 4.21 12.65
C VAL A 38 -11.11 3.04 12.25
N ILE A 39 -9.81 3.26 12.14
CA ILE A 39 -8.84 2.20 11.83
C ILE A 39 -8.89 1.10 12.90
N ALA A 40 -8.85 1.46 14.18
CA ALA A 40 -8.92 0.49 15.28
C ALA A 40 -10.20 -0.35 15.24
N ALA A 41 -11.35 0.30 15.00
CA ALA A 41 -12.63 -0.38 14.86
C ALA A 41 -12.64 -1.35 13.67
N ARG A 42 -12.14 -0.93 12.49
CA ARG A 42 -12.05 -1.79 11.30
C ARG A 42 -11.11 -2.97 11.47
N LEU A 43 -9.95 -2.78 12.11
CA LEU A 43 -9.01 -3.86 12.41
C LEU A 43 -9.66 -4.91 13.32
N LYS A 44 -10.36 -4.46 14.37
CA LYS A 44 -11.04 -5.39 15.28
C LYS A 44 -12.19 -6.12 14.60
N ALA A 45 -12.95 -5.43 13.76
CA ALA A 45 -14.01 -6.06 12.96
C ALA A 45 -13.43 -7.16 12.06
N SER A 46 -12.36 -6.88 11.31
CA SER A 46 -11.70 -7.85 10.43
C SER A 46 -11.24 -9.11 11.18
N GLN A 47 -10.66 -8.95 12.36
CA GLN A 47 -10.25 -10.10 13.20
C GLN A 47 -11.43 -10.93 13.70
N ASN A 48 -12.57 -10.29 13.99
CA ASN A 48 -13.74 -11.00 14.48
C ASN A 48 -14.48 -11.74 13.36
N THR A 49 -14.45 -11.21 12.13
CA THR A 49 -15.17 -11.78 10.98
C THR A 49 -14.35 -12.81 10.21
N ALA A 50 -13.03 -12.67 10.15
CA ALA A 50 -12.17 -13.54 9.36
C ALA A 50 -11.33 -14.45 10.26
N ALA A 51 -11.29 -15.74 9.93
CA ALA A 51 -10.27 -16.65 10.45
C ALA A 51 -8.94 -16.36 9.74
N ILE A 52 -8.13 -15.47 10.32
CA ILE A 52 -6.86 -15.04 9.73
C ILE A 52 -5.79 -16.11 9.99
N LEU A 53 -5.33 -16.75 8.92
CA LEU A 53 -4.22 -17.69 8.93
C LEU A 53 -3.08 -17.14 8.06
N THR A 54 -1.84 -17.47 8.44
CA THR A 54 -0.65 -16.97 7.74
C THR A 54 0.20 -18.16 7.29
N THR A 55 0.62 -18.12 6.03
CA THR A 55 1.61 -19.04 5.46
C THR A 55 2.80 -18.26 4.94
N PHE A 56 3.97 -18.89 4.94
CA PHE A 56 5.21 -18.30 4.45
C PHE A 56 5.84 -19.23 3.42
N ASN A 57 6.40 -18.63 2.37
CA ASN A 57 7.17 -19.32 1.36
C ASN A 57 8.36 -18.45 0.96
N GLU A 58 9.44 -19.08 0.54
CA GLU A 58 10.60 -18.41 -0.05
C GLU A 58 10.51 -18.50 -1.58
N ILE A 59 10.90 -17.43 -2.27
CA ILE A 59 10.85 -17.34 -3.73
C ILE A 59 12.23 -16.94 -4.25
N ASP A 60 12.78 -17.74 -5.16
CA ASP A 60 14.00 -17.36 -5.89
C ASP A 60 13.68 -16.26 -6.92
N MET A 61 14.28 -15.09 -6.71
CA MET A 61 14.08 -13.90 -7.54
C MET A 61 15.09 -13.77 -8.69
N LYS A 62 16.07 -14.68 -8.82
CA LYS A 62 17.18 -14.57 -9.77
C LYS A 62 16.73 -14.28 -11.20
N ASN A 63 15.80 -15.07 -11.73
CA ASN A 63 15.32 -14.90 -13.11
C ASN A 63 14.61 -13.56 -13.34
N VAL A 64 13.85 -13.08 -12.34
CA VAL A 64 13.18 -11.77 -12.40
C VAL A 64 14.21 -10.65 -12.36
N MET A 65 15.24 -10.78 -11.52
CA MET A 65 16.33 -9.82 -11.42
C MET A 65 17.13 -9.72 -12.72
N ASP A 66 17.49 -10.86 -13.32
CA ASP A 66 18.24 -10.92 -14.57
C ASP A 66 17.44 -10.31 -15.74
N LEU A 67 16.15 -10.65 -15.84
CA LEU A 67 15.25 -10.08 -16.85
C LEU A 67 15.14 -8.56 -16.66
N ARG A 68 14.92 -8.10 -15.44
CA ARG A 68 14.85 -6.67 -15.14
C ARG A 68 16.18 -5.98 -15.49
N ALA A 69 17.32 -6.56 -15.16
CA ALA A 69 18.63 -6.00 -15.49
C ALA A 69 18.82 -5.83 -17.00
N LYS A 70 18.37 -6.81 -17.79
CA LYS A 70 18.46 -6.81 -19.26
C LYS A 70 17.56 -5.75 -19.91
N TYR A 71 16.34 -5.56 -19.40
CA TYR A 71 15.33 -4.72 -20.07
C TYR A 71 15.07 -3.36 -19.43
N LYS A 72 15.59 -3.08 -18.21
CA LYS A 72 15.30 -1.83 -17.47
C LYS A 72 15.56 -0.57 -18.30
N GLU A 73 16.66 -0.50 -19.04
CA GLU A 73 17.04 0.71 -19.78
C GLU A 73 16.17 0.92 -21.02
N THR A 74 15.91 -0.15 -21.77
CA THR A 74 15.03 -0.10 -22.94
C THR A 74 13.60 0.24 -22.53
N PHE A 75 13.15 -0.30 -21.40
CA PHE A 75 11.83 -0.03 -20.84
C PHE A 75 11.70 1.44 -20.42
N GLU A 76 12.70 1.97 -19.70
CA GLU A 76 12.72 3.38 -19.27
C GLU A 76 12.77 4.34 -20.46
N LYS A 77 13.59 4.04 -21.48
CA LYS A 77 13.62 4.83 -22.73
C LYS A 77 12.29 4.84 -23.47
N LYS A 78 11.56 3.71 -23.49
CA LYS A 78 10.31 3.57 -24.23
C LYS A 78 9.10 4.18 -23.51
N TYR A 79 9.03 4.02 -22.19
CA TYR A 79 7.84 4.38 -21.40
C TYR A 79 8.06 5.54 -20.43
N GLY A 80 9.29 6.05 -20.30
CA GLY A 80 9.61 7.16 -19.39
C GLY A 80 9.52 6.79 -17.91
N ILE A 81 9.52 5.50 -17.58
CA ILE A 81 9.37 4.99 -16.22
C ILE A 81 10.25 3.77 -15.99
N LYS A 82 10.75 3.63 -14.76
CA LYS A 82 11.59 2.50 -14.37
C LYS A 82 10.75 1.22 -14.31
N LEU A 83 11.33 0.12 -14.82
CA LEU A 83 10.77 -1.21 -14.61
C LEU A 83 10.94 -1.61 -13.14
N GLY A 84 9.83 -1.64 -12.39
CA GLY A 84 9.78 -2.06 -11.00
C GLY A 84 9.62 -3.57 -10.85
N PHE A 85 9.69 -4.06 -9.61
CA PHE A 85 9.35 -5.45 -9.28
C PHE A 85 7.85 -5.63 -9.05
N MET A 86 7.14 -4.57 -8.67
CA MET A 86 5.71 -4.64 -8.32
C MET A 86 4.85 -5.11 -9.50
N SER A 87 5.15 -4.68 -10.73
CA SER A 87 4.44 -5.19 -11.91
C SER A 87 4.56 -6.70 -12.10
N PHE A 88 5.70 -7.32 -11.75
CA PHE A 88 5.85 -8.78 -11.76
C PHE A 88 4.94 -9.44 -10.72
N PHE A 89 4.97 -8.94 -9.47
CA PHE A 89 4.15 -9.50 -8.39
C PHE A 89 2.66 -9.33 -8.64
N ILE A 90 2.22 -8.17 -9.14
CA ILE A 90 0.82 -7.92 -9.49
C ILE A 90 0.39 -8.88 -10.60
N LYS A 91 1.19 -9.05 -11.66
CA LYS A 91 0.85 -9.99 -12.74
C LYS A 91 0.84 -11.44 -12.31
N ALA A 92 1.77 -11.86 -11.46
CA ALA A 92 1.79 -13.20 -10.90
C ALA A 92 0.56 -13.44 -9.99
N ALA A 93 0.23 -12.49 -9.12
CA ALA A 93 -0.95 -12.57 -8.26
C ALA A 93 -2.24 -12.66 -9.08
N VAL A 94 -2.41 -11.80 -10.10
CA VAL A 94 -3.56 -11.85 -11.00
C VAL A 94 -3.69 -13.22 -11.68
N GLN A 95 -2.59 -13.82 -12.13
CA GLN A 95 -2.63 -15.14 -12.74
C GLN A 95 -3.10 -16.20 -11.73
N ALA A 96 -2.58 -16.18 -10.50
CA ALA A 96 -3.02 -17.08 -9.44
C ALA A 96 -4.51 -16.87 -9.08
N LEU A 97 -4.98 -15.61 -9.02
CA LEU A 97 -6.39 -15.28 -8.74
C LEU A 97 -7.34 -15.77 -9.85
N LYS A 98 -6.87 -15.86 -11.09
CA LYS A 98 -7.63 -16.45 -12.21
C LYS A 98 -7.77 -17.97 -12.07
N GLU A 99 -6.75 -18.63 -11.55
CA GLU A 99 -6.72 -20.08 -11.36
C GLU A 99 -7.48 -20.50 -10.08
N ILE A 100 -7.37 -19.72 -9.00
CA ILE A 100 -7.98 -19.99 -7.70
C ILE A 100 -8.93 -18.85 -7.36
N ARG A 101 -10.13 -18.90 -7.96
CA ARG A 101 -11.15 -17.85 -7.88
C ARG A 101 -11.64 -17.56 -6.45
N GLU A 102 -11.52 -18.53 -5.54
CA GLU A 102 -11.89 -18.42 -4.12
C GLU A 102 -11.06 -17.35 -3.40
N ILE A 103 -9.82 -17.12 -3.84
CA ILE A 103 -8.94 -16.09 -3.25
C ILE A 103 -9.42 -14.69 -3.67
N ASN A 104 -10.09 -14.56 -4.82
CA ASN A 104 -10.64 -13.31 -5.33
C ASN A 104 -12.14 -13.14 -5.00
N ALA A 105 -12.66 -13.86 -4.01
CA ALA A 105 -14.05 -13.82 -3.61
C ALA A 105 -14.25 -13.13 -2.26
N GLU A 106 -15.48 -12.70 -1.97
CA GLU A 106 -15.87 -12.24 -0.63
C GLU A 106 -17.05 -13.05 -0.09
N ILE A 107 -17.11 -13.22 1.23
CA ILE A 107 -18.27 -13.79 1.90
C ILE A 107 -19.21 -12.63 2.27
N SER A 108 -20.47 -12.72 1.84
CA SER A 108 -21.52 -11.75 2.14
C SER A 108 -22.71 -12.49 2.75
N GLY A 109 -22.82 -12.46 4.08
CA GLY A 109 -23.83 -13.21 4.81
C GLY A 109 -23.60 -14.72 4.65
N ASP A 110 -24.56 -15.40 4.04
CA ASP A 110 -24.54 -16.84 3.70
C ASP A 110 -24.12 -17.12 2.25
N GLU A 111 -23.74 -16.10 1.49
CA GLU A 111 -23.33 -16.21 0.09
C GLU A 111 -21.82 -15.96 -0.12
N ILE A 112 -21.27 -16.57 -1.17
CA ILE A 112 -19.92 -16.28 -1.66
C ILE A 112 -20.04 -15.52 -2.99
N ILE A 113 -19.51 -14.30 -3.03
CA ILE A 113 -19.49 -13.48 -4.23
C ILE A 113 -18.12 -13.60 -4.89
N TYR A 114 -18.05 -14.36 -5.99
CA TYR A 114 -16.86 -14.43 -6.83
C TYR A 114 -16.73 -13.18 -7.68
N LYS A 115 -15.56 -12.53 -7.64
CA LYS A 115 -15.29 -11.33 -8.43
C LYS A 115 -14.56 -11.72 -9.73
N ASN A 116 -15.14 -11.34 -10.87
CA ASN A 116 -14.57 -11.56 -12.21
C ASN A 116 -13.79 -10.34 -12.73
N TYR A 117 -13.27 -9.54 -11.81
CA TYR A 117 -12.40 -8.39 -12.06
C TYR A 117 -11.26 -8.43 -11.04
N TYR A 118 -10.12 -7.83 -11.38
CA TYR A 118 -8.87 -7.99 -10.64
C TYR A 118 -8.36 -6.63 -10.18
N ASP A 119 -9.06 -6.09 -9.18
CA ASP A 119 -8.73 -4.81 -8.55
C ASP A 119 -7.75 -5.05 -7.40
N ILE A 120 -6.50 -4.62 -7.58
CA ILE A 120 -5.40 -4.91 -6.67
C ILE A 120 -5.07 -3.68 -5.82
N GLY A 121 -5.28 -3.79 -4.52
CA GLY A 121 -4.81 -2.82 -3.53
C GLY A 121 -3.30 -2.92 -3.36
N VAL A 122 -2.59 -1.80 -3.38
CA VAL A 122 -1.14 -1.77 -3.17
C VAL A 122 -0.81 -0.84 -2.02
N ALA A 123 -0.18 -1.36 -0.97
CA ALA A 123 0.17 -0.56 0.20
C ALA A 123 1.30 0.43 -0.14
N VAL A 124 1.09 1.72 0.18
CA VAL A 124 2.04 2.81 -0.05
C VAL A 124 2.27 3.57 1.25
N GLY A 125 3.53 3.67 1.65
CA GLY A 125 3.97 4.50 2.77
C GLY A 125 3.98 5.99 2.43
N THR A 126 3.49 6.79 3.37
CA THR A 126 3.54 8.25 3.33
C THR A 126 3.96 8.78 4.71
N ASP A 127 4.34 10.05 4.78
CA ASP A 127 4.69 10.71 6.06
C ASP A 127 3.52 10.75 7.05
N LYS A 128 2.28 10.58 6.56
CA LYS A 128 1.04 10.56 7.36
C LYS A 128 0.61 9.13 7.74
N GLY A 129 1.35 8.12 7.32
CA GLY A 129 1.07 6.71 7.55
C GLY A 129 0.89 5.91 6.27
N LEU A 130 0.28 4.73 6.40
CA LEU A 130 0.05 3.79 5.31
C LEU A 130 -1.30 4.05 4.65
N VAL A 131 -1.32 4.10 3.31
CA VAL A 131 -2.55 4.13 2.52
C VAL A 131 -2.52 3.01 1.49
N VAL A 132 -3.69 2.53 1.06
CA VAL A 132 -3.82 1.40 0.13
C VAL A 132 -4.65 1.84 -1.08
N PRO A 133 -4.05 2.54 -2.06
CA PRO A 133 -4.73 2.81 -3.32
C PRO A 133 -4.94 1.54 -4.15
N VAL A 134 -5.93 1.58 -5.04
CA VAL A 134 -6.38 0.44 -5.85
C VAL A 134 -6.00 0.62 -7.32
N ILE A 135 -5.38 -0.41 -7.89
CA ILE A 135 -5.15 -0.54 -9.33
C ILE A 135 -6.31 -1.35 -9.90
N ARG A 136 -7.17 -0.69 -10.68
CA ARG A 136 -8.36 -1.31 -11.27
C ARG A 136 -8.03 -2.13 -12.50
N ASP A 137 -8.72 -3.25 -12.70
CA ASP A 137 -8.57 -4.12 -13.88
C ASP A 137 -7.10 -4.46 -14.19
N ALA A 138 -6.34 -4.83 -13.15
CA ALA A 138 -4.90 -5.04 -13.26
C ALA A 138 -4.54 -6.17 -14.24
N ASP A 139 -5.49 -7.06 -14.53
CA ASP A 139 -5.33 -8.13 -15.51
C ASP A 139 -5.29 -7.62 -16.96
N GLN A 140 -5.99 -6.53 -17.26
CA GLN A 140 -6.01 -5.88 -18.57
C GLN A 140 -4.83 -4.92 -18.80
N MET A 141 -4.04 -4.62 -17.76
CA MET A 141 -2.93 -3.68 -17.87
C MET A 141 -1.64 -4.33 -18.38
N SER A 142 -0.82 -3.59 -19.12
CA SER A 142 0.57 -4.00 -19.38
C SER A 142 1.46 -3.68 -18.16
N PHE A 143 2.69 -4.24 -18.13
CA PHE A 143 3.69 -3.87 -17.12
C PHE A 143 3.90 -2.35 -17.05
N ALA A 144 4.02 -1.68 -18.20
CA ALA A 144 4.17 -0.23 -18.26
C ALA A 144 2.97 0.52 -17.66
N LYS A 145 1.74 0.06 -17.95
CA LYS A 145 0.53 0.69 -17.41
C LYS A 145 0.39 0.48 -15.90
N ILE A 146 0.81 -0.68 -15.39
CA ILE A 146 0.87 -0.94 -13.93
C ILE A 146 1.87 0.00 -13.27
N GLU A 147 3.11 0.09 -13.77
CA GLU A 147 4.14 0.94 -13.17
C GLU A 147 3.76 2.44 -13.22
N LEU A 148 3.20 2.91 -14.35
CA LEU A 148 2.72 4.29 -14.47
C LEU A 148 1.60 4.59 -13.47
N THR A 149 0.65 3.68 -13.33
CA THR A 149 -0.45 3.81 -12.35
C THR A 149 0.09 3.83 -10.92
N LEU A 150 1.04 2.95 -10.58
CA LEU A 150 1.70 2.92 -9.28
C LEU A 150 2.41 4.24 -8.95
N VAL A 151 3.15 4.80 -9.89
CA VAL A 151 3.84 6.09 -9.69
C VAL A 151 2.84 7.22 -9.51
N ALA A 152 1.76 7.24 -10.30
CA ALA A 152 0.72 8.25 -10.17
C ALA A 152 -0.01 8.18 -8.82
N LEU A 153 -0.45 6.98 -8.41
CA LEU A 153 -1.10 6.75 -7.12
C LEU A 153 -0.15 7.02 -5.95
N GLY A 154 1.12 6.61 -6.06
CA GLY A 154 2.14 6.87 -5.06
C GLY A 154 2.47 8.36 -4.90
N LYS A 155 2.45 9.13 -6.00
CA LYS A 155 2.58 10.60 -5.93
C LYS A 155 1.36 11.22 -5.24
N LYS A 156 0.14 10.85 -5.65
CA LYS A 156 -1.08 11.33 -5.01
C LYS A 156 -1.13 10.99 -3.52
N ALA A 157 -0.68 9.80 -3.14
CA ALA A 157 -0.62 9.34 -1.75
C ALA A 157 0.27 10.27 -0.91
N ARG A 158 1.51 10.52 -1.35
CA ARG A 158 2.45 11.40 -0.66
C ARG A 158 1.95 12.85 -0.59
N GLU A 159 1.29 13.32 -1.64
CA GLU A 159 0.68 14.66 -1.68
C GLU A 159 -0.64 14.75 -0.88
N GLY A 160 -1.17 13.63 -0.37
CA GLY A 160 -2.47 13.59 0.32
C GLY A 160 -3.66 13.91 -0.57
N LYS A 161 -3.56 13.63 -1.88
CA LYS A 161 -4.57 13.92 -2.91
C LYS A 161 -5.30 12.67 -3.43
N LEU A 162 -5.15 11.54 -2.75
CA LEU A 162 -5.93 10.34 -3.08
C LEU A 162 -7.41 10.59 -2.81
N GLN A 163 -8.24 10.24 -3.79
CA GLN A 163 -9.68 10.24 -3.62
C GLN A 163 -10.14 8.97 -2.90
N VAL A 164 -11.29 9.02 -2.25
CA VAL A 164 -11.90 7.85 -1.59
C VAL A 164 -12.14 6.71 -2.58
N SER A 165 -12.60 7.05 -3.79
CA SER A 165 -12.80 6.09 -4.89
C SER A 165 -11.49 5.42 -5.36
N GLU A 166 -10.33 5.99 -5.07
CA GLU A 166 -9.03 5.39 -5.38
C GLU A 166 -8.55 4.43 -4.28
N MET A 167 -9.26 4.33 -3.15
CA MET A 167 -8.91 3.49 -2.00
C MET A 167 -9.96 2.40 -1.71
N GLU A 168 -11.01 2.32 -2.53
CA GLU A 168 -12.13 1.40 -2.34
C GLU A 168 -12.28 0.39 -3.48
N GLY A 169 -12.77 -0.80 -3.14
CA GLY A 169 -13.12 -1.85 -4.11
C GLY A 169 -11.97 -2.81 -4.47
N ALA A 170 -10.84 -2.77 -3.75
CA ALA A 170 -9.81 -3.79 -3.91
C ALA A 170 -10.36 -5.18 -3.53
N THR A 171 -10.00 -6.17 -4.34
CA THR A 171 -10.36 -7.59 -4.17
C THR A 171 -9.22 -8.40 -3.58
N PHE A 172 -7.98 -7.98 -3.85
CA PHE A 172 -6.77 -8.54 -3.28
C PHE A 172 -5.79 -7.42 -2.94
N THR A 173 -4.98 -7.60 -1.89
CA THR A 173 -4.04 -6.55 -1.45
C THR A 173 -2.61 -7.09 -1.41
N ILE A 174 -1.68 -6.35 -2.00
CA ILE A 174 -0.24 -6.59 -1.92
C ILE A 174 0.40 -5.50 -1.06
N SER A 175 1.20 -5.92 -0.09
CA SER A 175 2.01 -5.03 0.73
C SER A 175 3.49 -5.35 0.53
N ASN A 176 4.30 -4.33 0.28
CA ASN A 176 5.75 -4.49 0.22
C ASN A 176 6.36 -4.10 1.58
N GLY A 177 6.63 -5.10 2.42
CA GLY A 177 7.26 -4.89 3.72
C GLY A 177 8.77 -4.62 3.66
N GLY A 178 9.44 -4.93 2.55
CA GLY A 178 10.92 -4.86 2.44
C GLY A 178 11.50 -3.46 2.20
N VAL A 179 10.65 -2.43 2.18
CA VAL A 179 11.04 -1.01 2.04
C VAL A 179 11.04 -0.24 3.37
N TYR A 180 10.70 -0.90 4.47
CA TYR A 180 10.66 -0.33 5.82
C TYR A 180 11.73 -0.95 6.73
#